data_AF-A0A2V1BY23-F1
#
_entry.id   AF-A0A2V1BY23-F1
#
_cell.length_a   1.000
_cell.length_b   1.000
_cell.length_c   1.000
_cell.angle_alpha   90.00
_cell.angle_beta   90.00
_cell.angle_gamma   90.00
#
_symmetry.space_group_name_H-M   'P 1'
#
loop_
_entity.id
_entity.type
_entity.pdbx_description
1 polymer ?
#
loop_
_entity_poly.entity_id
_entity_poly.type
_entity_poly.pdbx_seq_one_letter_code
_entity_poly.pdbx_strand_id
1 'polypeptide(L)'
;MDANYIPLGVKMEERPQSRSWGPKVIGQTPEERKAIAREIRLAQRKEKKRIKSEAKQQRKLNDLLHRKLNRNTEKYSKNKDRNKQRAIDLERQKIRTDAVKQAERLAAIHDSSGKMFNVGEIILLPGGVVKSKEGMRKAAEAKEQKDREEAERKGIEKRYKDVEQAAKLEAEEAQRAVDEGLPAPTQFPAREALKNMQRPKRTSKKQLQRQEQLKPKPVPPKPVIPEGISLPEGEEDLLALWDITDEQIMKRLADQKREKAQSRKRLIKIQQENKKLNKALKVRKREADNAGIIFDKEKARREILAAMTKPTDPTSKSDSESDSSSGSDSDSESEDENVEVAKGKKLKAALAPKLNLELIEKAAEIERARKEKKQAAKTKRRRERKQKAAEEAAKLEAEKLAETKAVEEEHTANEAKQSRREKKAAKKAEKLAKIASGESSSKKRKRTEDEEAVSQDEPKKEKSHKKKKSKSETESAQDTKPAKKVKKVKESSDERLDRAIAEREAKMAADAEDDDDVPTNGAEQWNPDALTGDAARKDKFLRLLGAGKGSSKGVEKDKKKKDTGVDIIKIQEELERQFEAGVKMKHDGGSKKRGLGA
;
A
#
# COMPACT_ATOMS: atom_id res chain seq x y z
N MET A 1 -57.48 -33.56 16.77
CA MET A 1 -57.43 -34.37 15.53
C MET A 1 -58.39 -33.69 14.55
N ASP A 2 -57.96 -32.55 13.98
CA ASP A 2 -58.91 -31.53 13.52
C ASP A 2 -58.68 -31.29 12.02
N ALA A 3 -59.45 -32.02 11.21
CA ALA A 3 -59.35 -31.95 9.76
C ALA A 3 -60.05 -30.69 9.24
N ASN A 4 -59.27 -29.71 8.78
CA ASN A 4 -59.81 -28.51 8.14
C ASN A 4 -60.53 -28.85 6.83
N TYR A 5 -61.85 -28.95 6.92
CA TYR A 5 -62.78 -29.23 5.83
C TYR A 5 -62.78 -28.07 4.80
N ILE A 6 -62.40 -28.35 3.55
CA ILE A 6 -62.42 -27.38 2.46
C ILE A 6 -63.72 -27.56 1.66
N PRO A 7 -64.68 -26.62 1.71
CA PRO A 7 -65.95 -26.75 1.00
C PRO A 7 -65.77 -26.51 -0.51
N LEU A 8 -65.71 -27.61 -1.28
CA LEU A 8 -65.80 -27.58 -2.75
C LEU A 8 -67.25 -27.26 -3.17
N GLY A 9 -67.61 -25.96 -3.14
CA GLY A 9 -68.99 -25.50 -3.30
C GLY A 9 -69.20 -24.24 -4.15
N VAL A 10 -68.19 -23.79 -4.91
CA VAL A 10 -68.37 -22.66 -5.84
C VAL A 10 -69.13 -23.14 -7.08
N LYS A 11 -70.42 -22.84 -7.15
CA LYS A 11 -71.27 -23.06 -8.33
C LYS A 11 -70.66 -22.35 -9.54
N MET A 12 -70.66 -23.00 -10.71
CA MET A 12 -70.40 -22.30 -11.96
C MET A 12 -71.58 -21.38 -12.25
N GLU A 13 -71.39 -20.07 -12.04
CA GLU A 13 -72.31 -19.04 -12.50
C GLU A 13 -72.27 -18.98 -14.03
N GLU A 14 -73.43 -19.16 -14.67
CA GLU A 14 -73.52 -19.22 -16.12
C GLU A 14 -73.17 -17.85 -16.73
N ARG A 15 -72.03 -17.77 -17.44
CA ARG A 15 -71.65 -16.54 -18.13
C ARG A 15 -72.68 -16.22 -19.22
N PRO A 16 -73.36 -15.06 -19.18
CA PRO A 16 -74.33 -14.71 -20.20
C PRO A 16 -73.64 -14.58 -21.57
N GLN A 17 -74.05 -15.40 -22.53
CA GLN A 17 -73.55 -15.36 -23.90
C GLN A 17 -74.05 -14.09 -24.61
N SER A 18 -73.33 -12.97 -24.48
CA SER A 18 -73.74 -11.71 -25.08
C SER A 18 -72.66 -11.03 -25.92
N ARG A 19 -72.99 -10.85 -27.21
CA ARG A 19 -72.63 -9.68 -28.04
C ARG A 19 -71.14 -9.44 -28.30
N SER A 20 -70.62 -10.19 -29.28
CA SER A 20 -69.73 -9.66 -30.34
C SER A 20 -68.62 -8.70 -29.90
N TRP A 21 -67.86 -9.08 -28.87
CA TRP A 21 -66.78 -8.27 -28.29
C TRP A 21 -65.48 -8.28 -29.12
N GLY A 22 -65.61 -8.18 -30.44
CA GLY A 22 -64.52 -7.76 -31.30
C GLY A 22 -64.20 -6.28 -31.01
N PRO A 23 -62.94 -5.89 -30.85
CA PRO A 23 -62.59 -4.49 -30.62
C PRO A 23 -63.08 -3.64 -31.80
N LYS A 24 -63.84 -2.57 -31.52
CA LYS A 24 -64.27 -1.58 -32.52
C LYS A 24 -63.05 -1.17 -33.35
N VAL A 25 -63.06 -1.44 -34.66
CA VAL A 25 -61.85 -1.33 -35.48
C VAL A 25 -61.61 0.15 -35.81
N ILE A 26 -60.82 0.81 -34.96
CA ILE A 26 -60.48 2.23 -35.09
C ILE A 26 -59.63 2.44 -36.36
N GLY A 27 -60.10 3.32 -37.24
CA GLY A 27 -59.53 3.60 -38.56
C GLY A 27 -60.48 3.20 -39.70
N GLN A 28 -60.75 4.13 -40.60
CA GLN A 28 -61.59 3.92 -41.78
C GLN A 28 -60.81 3.12 -42.84
N THR A 29 -59.58 3.53 -43.17
CA THR A 29 -58.70 2.81 -44.10
C THR A 29 -57.88 1.69 -43.43
N PRO A 30 -57.41 0.69 -44.21
CA PRO A 30 -56.44 -0.30 -43.72
C PRO A 30 -55.06 0.31 -43.40
N GLU A 31 -54.78 1.54 -43.80
CA GLU A 31 -53.52 2.23 -43.51
C GLU A 31 -53.56 2.94 -42.15
N GLU A 32 -54.65 3.64 -41.83
CA GLU A 32 -54.93 4.17 -40.48
C GLU A 32 -54.84 3.05 -39.44
N ARG A 33 -55.47 1.90 -39.69
CA ARG A 33 -55.42 0.73 -38.80
C ARG A 33 -53.99 0.26 -38.54
N LYS A 34 -53.11 0.29 -39.55
CA LYS A 34 -51.68 -0.02 -39.42
C LYS A 34 -50.91 1.09 -38.67
N ALA A 35 -51.26 2.36 -38.87
CA ALA A 35 -50.66 3.49 -38.17
C ALA A 35 -51.00 3.48 -36.67
N ILE A 36 -52.28 3.38 -36.33
CA ILE A 36 -52.80 3.26 -34.96
C ILE A 36 -52.19 2.02 -34.26
N ALA A 37 -52.13 0.86 -34.92
CA ALA A 37 -51.49 -0.32 -34.36
C ALA A 37 -49.98 -0.14 -34.11
N ARG A 38 -49.26 0.60 -34.99
CA ARG A 38 -47.85 0.97 -34.76
C ARG A 38 -47.71 1.92 -33.58
N GLU A 39 -48.60 2.91 -33.47
CA GLU A 39 -48.60 3.90 -32.39
C GLU A 39 -48.88 3.26 -31.03
N ILE A 40 -49.94 2.45 -30.90
CA ILE A 40 -50.25 1.67 -29.68
C ILE A 40 -49.04 0.79 -29.29
N ARG A 41 -48.40 0.13 -30.26
CA ARG A 41 -47.21 -0.70 -30.01
C ARG A 41 -45.99 0.13 -29.57
N LEU A 42 -45.85 1.37 -30.02
CA LEU A 42 -44.82 2.30 -29.57
C LEU A 42 -45.15 2.88 -28.18
N ALA A 43 -46.41 3.22 -27.90
CA ALA A 43 -46.90 3.67 -26.60
C ALA A 43 -46.65 2.60 -25.53
N GLN A 44 -47.11 1.36 -25.76
CA GLN A 44 -46.81 0.21 -24.89
C GLN A 44 -45.30 -0.04 -24.71
N ARG A 45 -44.47 0.28 -25.72
CA ARG A 45 -43.00 0.16 -25.62
C ARG A 45 -42.36 1.33 -24.84
N LYS A 46 -42.96 2.53 -24.82
CA LYS A 46 -42.60 3.66 -23.94
C LYS A 46 -43.02 3.35 -22.49
N GLU A 47 -44.25 2.89 -22.29
CA GLU A 47 -44.84 2.50 -21.01
C GLU A 47 -44.06 1.35 -20.34
N LYS A 48 -43.85 0.22 -21.05
CA LYS A 48 -43.04 -0.91 -20.56
C LYS A 48 -41.56 -0.56 -20.34
N LYS A 49 -41.09 0.60 -20.82
CA LYS A 49 -39.80 1.18 -20.40
C LYS A 49 -39.95 1.99 -19.11
N ARG A 50 -40.95 2.89 -19.00
CA ARG A 50 -41.25 3.69 -17.79
C ARG A 50 -41.42 2.78 -16.56
N ILE A 51 -42.30 1.78 -16.63
CA ILE A 51 -42.52 0.80 -15.54
C ILE A 51 -41.22 0.08 -15.15
N LYS A 52 -40.36 -0.25 -16.12
CA LYS A 52 -39.06 -0.90 -15.85
C LYS A 52 -37.99 0.04 -15.26
N SER A 53 -38.02 1.34 -15.56
CA SER A 53 -37.18 2.33 -14.86
C SER A 53 -37.70 2.59 -13.44
N GLU A 54 -39.01 2.72 -13.29
CA GLU A 54 -39.68 3.02 -12.03
C GLU A 54 -39.51 1.87 -11.02
N ALA A 55 -39.82 0.62 -11.41
CA ALA A 55 -39.56 -0.55 -10.57
C ALA A 55 -38.06 -0.71 -10.22
N LYS A 56 -37.15 -0.15 -11.03
CA LYS A 56 -35.71 -0.09 -10.73
C LYS A 56 -35.34 1.09 -9.82
N GLN A 57 -36.13 2.17 -9.78
CA GLN A 57 -36.04 3.24 -8.78
C GLN A 57 -36.60 2.76 -7.44
N GLN A 58 -37.81 2.19 -7.40
CA GLN A 58 -38.42 1.59 -6.21
C GLN A 58 -37.49 0.55 -5.55
N ARG A 59 -36.88 -0.36 -6.32
CA ARG A 59 -35.88 -1.31 -5.79
C ARG A 59 -34.66 -0.61 -5.17
N LYS A 60 -34.15 0.47 -5.77
CA LYS A 60 -33.06 1.28 -5.17
C LYS A 60 -33.51 1.99 -3.89
N LEU A 61 -34.74 2.49 -3.84
CA LEU A 61 -35.29 3.16 -2.67
C LEU A 61 -35.46 2.16 -1.51
N ASN A 62 -35.99 0.97 -1.76
CA ASN A 62 -36.08 -0.10 -0.77
C ASN A 62 -34.68 -0.57 -0.31
N ASP A 63 -33.72 -0.73 -1.22
CA ASP A 63 -32.31 -0.96 -0.88
C ASP A 63 -31.75 0.13 0.03
N LEU A 64 -32.06 1.40 -0.23
CA LEU A 64 -31.64 2.53 0.59
C LEU A 64 -32.35 2.58 1.94
N LEU A 65 -33.64 2.21 2.01
CA LEU A 65 -34.41 2.11 3.25
C LEU A 65 -33.88 0.97 4.14
N HIS A 66 -33.67 -0.23 3.60
CA HIS A 66 -33.02 -1.32 4.35
C HIS A 66 -31.61 -0.93 4.80
N ARG A 67 -30.84 -0.17 3.99
CA ARG A 67 -29.53 0.37 4.40
C ARG A 67 -29.63 1.52 5.42
N LYS A 68 -30.74 2.26 5.50
CA LYS A 68 -31.01 3.25 6.55
C LYS A 68 -31.37 2.54 7.86
N LEU A 69 -32.31 1.59 7.83
CA LEU A 69 -32.79 0.81 8.98
C LEU A 69 -31.67 -0.06 9.60
N ASN A 70 -30.91 -0.78 8.78
CA ASN A 70 -29.85 -1.68 9.27
C ASN A 70 -28.54 -0.93 9.64
N ARG A 71 -28.49 0.41 9.54
CA ARG A 71 -27.37 1.20 10.08
C ARG A 71 -27.62 1.47 11.56
N ASN A 72 -26.88 0.78 12.41
CA ASN A 72 -26.77 1.12 13.84
C ASN A 72 -26.19 2.56 13.98
N THR A 73 -27.08 3.54 14.13
CA THR A 73 -26.79 4.98 14.11
C THR A 73 -25.87 5.39 15.26
N GLU A 74 -26.09 4.84 16.46
CA GLU A 74 -25.24 5.05 17.63
C GLU A 74 -23.77 4.69 17.39
N LYS A 75 -23.49 3.56 16.75
CA LYS A 75 -22.13 3.13 16.43
C LYS A 75 -21.46 4.08 15.44
N TYR A 76 -22.25 4.76 14.60
CA TYR A 76 -21.74 5.82 13.71
C TYR A 76 -21.59 7.17 14.42
N SER A 77 -22.48 7.60 15.30
CA SER A 77 -22.31 8.85 16.08
C SER A 77 -21.15 8.74 17.06
N LYS A 78 -21.15 7.74 17.95
CA LYS A 78 -20.07 7.47 18.93
C LYS A 78 -18.69 7.34 18.25
N ASN A 79 -18.63 6.83 17.01
CA ASN A 79 -17.39 6.80 16.23
C ASN A 79 -17.08 8.12 15.47
N LYS A 80 -18.08 8.87 15.01
CA LYS A 80 -17.93 10.22 14.43
C LYS A 80 -17.33 11.16 15.46
N ASP A 81 -17.88 11.18 16.67
CA ASP A 81 -17.49 12.10 17.72
C ASP A 81 -16.12 11.74 18.33
N ARG A 82 -15.83 10.45 18.54
CA ARG A 82 -14.46 9.99 18.85
C ARG A 82 -13.44 10.38 17.77
N ASN A 83 -13.84 10.45 16.50
CA ASN A 83 -12.96 10.90 15.42
C ASN A 83 -12.92 12.43 15.27
N LYS A 84 -13.91 13.20 15.77
CA LYS A 84 -13.77 14.64 16.02
C LYS A 84 -12.71 14.87 17.09
N GLN A 85 -12.86 14.23 18.27
CA GLN A 85 -11.95 14.43 19.39
C GLN A 85 -10.51 14.13 18.99
N ARG A 86 -10.25 12.97 18.38
CA ARG A 86 -8.92 12.63 17.85
C ARG A 86 -8.36 13.66 16.86
N ALA A 87 -9.19 14.33 16.07
CA ALA A 87 -8.71 15.39 15.17
C ALA A 87 -8.39 16.67 15.95
N ILE A 88 -9.18 17.00 16.97
CA ILE A 88 -8.92 18.10 17.92
C ILE A 88 -7.62 17.84 18.69
N ASP A 89 -7.48 16.66 19.30
CA ASP A 89 -6.30 16.23 20.06
C ASP A 89 -5.03 16.25 19.20
N LEU A 90 -5.11 15.83 17.93
CA LEU A 90 -3.98 15.84 17.00
C LEU A 90 -3.59 17.26 16.57
N GLU A 91 -4.55 18.16 16.32
CA GLU A 91 -4.24 19.55 15.98
C GLU A 91 -3.75 20.33 17.21
N ARG A 92 -4.29 20.06 18.41
CA ARG A 92 -3.76 20.57 19.70
C ARG A 92 -2.34 20.10 19.96
N GLN A 93 -2.05 18.80 19.78
CA GLN A 93 -0.68 18.27 19.86
C GLN A 93 0.23 18.93 18.82
N LYS A 94 -0.24 19.10 17.59
CA LYS A 94 0.52 19.79 16.52
C LYS A 94 0.88 21.21 16.94
N ILE A 95 -0.11 22.04 17.29
CA ILE A 95 0.08 23.43 17.75
C ILE A 95 1.11 23.48 18.88
N ARG A 96 0.95 22.67 19.94
CA ARG A 96 1.90 22.62 21.07
C ARG A 96 3.31 22.20 20.63
N THR A 97 3.44 21.20 19.76
CA THR A 97 4.78 20.81 19.25
C THR A 97 5.37 21.83 18.27
N ASP A 98 4.56 22.62 17.58
CA ASP A 98 5.04 23.65 16.65
C ASP A 98 5.39 24.95 17.41
N ALA A 99 4.68 25.28 18.49
CA ALA A 99 5.04 26.34 19.45
C ALA A 99 6.37 26.06 20.15
N VAL A 100 6.62 24.82 20.60
CA VAL A 100 7.95 24.44 21.13
C VAL A 100 9.05 24.63 20.07
N LYS A 101 8.78 24.33 18.79
CA LYS A 101 9.75 24.58 17.70
C LYS A 101 9.95 26.07 17.41
N GLN A 102 8.90 26.89 17.57
CA GLN A 102 8.98 28.34 17.42
C GLN A 102 9.86 28.93 18.53
N ALA A 103 9.63 28.53 19.79
CA ALA A 103 10.50 28.85 20.91
C ALA A 103 11.94 28.32 20.73
N GLU A 104 12.13 27.08 20.27
CA GLU A 104 13.46 26.54 19.93
C GLU A 104 14.20 27.45 18.92
N ARG A 105 13.52 27.92 17.86
CA ARG A 105 14.14 28.83 16.86
C ARG A 105 14.51 30.19 17.43
N LEU A 106 13.62 30.82 18.19
CA LEU A 106 13.88 32.13 18.81
C LEU A 106 15.05 32.02 19.80
N ALA A 107 15.06 30.98 20.62
CA ALA A 107 16.16 30.67 21.51
C ALA A 107 17.47 30.41 20.74
N ALA A 108 17.46 29.70 19.60
CA ALA A 108 18.65 29.54 18.78
C ALA A 108 19.24 30.87 18.21
N ILE A 109 18.48 31.97 18.26
CA ILE A 109 18.93 33.33 17.90
C ILE A 109 19.33 34.13 19.14
N HIS A 110 18.57 34.04 20.25
CA HIS A 110 18.69 34.94 21.41
C HIS A 110 19.28 34.30 22.69
N ASP A 111 19.11 32.99 22.90
CA ASP A 111 19.64 32.24 24.06
C ASP A 111 19.82 30.76 23.70
N SER A 112 21.04 30.38 23.29
CA SER A 112 21.36 28.98 22.95
C SER A 112 21.29 28.01 24.15
N SER A 113 21.26 28.51 25.39
CA SER A 113 20.99 27.68 26.56
C SER A 113 19.50 27.29 26.68
N GLY A 114 18.62 28.02 25.99
CA GLY A 114 17.16 27.82 25.95
C GLY A 114 16.41 28.21 27.24
N LYS A 115 17.13 28.58 28.30
CA LYS A 115 16.60 28.88 29.63
C LYS A 115 15.57 30.00 29.60
N MET A 116 15.83 31.09 28.87
CA MET A 116 14.89 32.21 28.74
C MET A 116 13.52 31.81 28.16
N PHE A 117 13.49 30.72 27.39
CA PHE A 117 12.28 30.25 26.70
C PHE A 117 11.64 29.02 27.36
N ASN A 118 12.16 28.56 28.50
CA ASN A 118 11.78 27.28 29.12
C ASN A 118 11.97 26.07 28.16
N VAL A 119 13.04 26.09 27.38
CA VAL A 119 13.44 25.04 26.43
C VAL A 119 14.82 24.52 26.82
N GLY A 120 15.07 23.20 26.72
CA GLY A 120 16.39 22.63 27.03
C GLY A 120 17.46 22.97 25.98
N GLU A 121 18.69 23.23 26.44
CA GLU A 121 19.93 23.53 25.70
C GLU A 121 19.91 23.16 24.20
N ILE A 122 20.17 24.13 23.34
CA ILE A 122 19.79 24.07 21.93
C ILE A 122 21.01 23.90 21.02
N ILE A 123 20.87 22.99 20.05
CA ILE A 123 21.91 22.62 19.10
C ILE A 123 21.42 22.97 17.68
N LEU A 124 22.16 23.86 17.03
CA LEU A 124 22.03 24.16 15.60
C LEU A 124 22.70 23.05 14.78
N LEU A 125 21.91 22.21 14.11
CA LEU A 125 22.45 21.17 13.22
C LEU A 125 22.79 21.76 11.83
N PRO A 126 23.82 21.21 11.14
CA PRO A 126 24.17 21.64 9.79
C PRO A 126 22.97 21.56 8.84
N GLY A 127 22.68 22.68 8.16
CA GLY A 127 21.44 22.89 7.40
C GLY A 127 20.35 23.68 8.14
N GLY A 128 20.68 24.36 9.25
CA GLY A 128 19.76 25.28 9.95
C GLY A 128 18.65 24.58 10.75
N VAL A 129 18.80 23.28 11.03
CA VAL A 129 17.79 22.51 11.77
C VAL A 129 18.06 22.64 13.26
N VAL A 130 17.37 23.56 13.90
CA VAL A 130 17.37 23.75 15.35
C VAL A 130 16.73 22.55 16.05
N LYS A 131 17.33 22.08 17.17
CA LYS A 131 16.72 21.14 18.12
C LYS A 131 17.28 21.31 19.53
N SER A 132 16.46 21.10 20.54
CA SER A 132 16.90 20.84 21.91
C SER A 132 17.71 19.55 22.04
N LYS A 133 18.78 19.59 22.84
CA LYS A 133 19.67 18.48 23.21
C LYS A 133 18.91 17.37 23.95
N GLU A 134 17.94 17.75 24.77
CA GLU A 134 17.01 16.82 25.43
C GLU A 134 16.08 16.15 24.41
N GLY A 135 15.53 16.90 23.45
CA GLY A 135 14.74 16.35 22.34
C GLY A 135 15.53 15.35 21.50
N MET A 136 16.82 15.61 21.26
CA MET A 136 17.74 14.66 20.60
C MET A 136 18.00 13.41 21.44
N ARG A 137 18.21 13.54 22.77
CA ARG A 137 18.36 12.39 23.69
C ARG A 137 17.10 11.52 23.71
N LYS A 138 15.92 12.12 23.93
CA LYS A 138 14.62 11.43 23.91
C LYS A 138 14.32 10.77 22.55
N ALA A 139 14.73 11.38 21.44
CA ALA A 139 14.60 10.79 20.11
C ALA A 139 15.56 9.61 19.86
N ALA A 140 16.76 9.62 20.46
CA ALA A 140 17.69 8.50 20.43
C ALA A 140 17.18 7.33 21.28
N GLU A 141 16.76 7.60 22.52
CA GLU A 141 16.18 6.62 23.44
C GLU A 141 14.91 5.97 22.84
N ALA A 142 13.97 6.78 22.33
CA ALA A 142 12.76 6.28 21.68
C ALA A 142 13.02 5.55 20.35
N LYS A 143 14.23 5.67 19.78
CA LYS A 143 14.69 4.82 18.66
C LYS A 143 15.27 3.52 19.20
N GLU A 144 16.14 3.56 20.20
CA GLU A 144 16.73 2.39 20.84
C GLU A 144 15.66 1.45 21.42
N GLN A 145 14.66 1.98 22.12
CA GLN A 145 13.50 1.23 22.60
C GLN A 145 12.75 0.53 21.46
N LYS A 146 12.63 1.15 20.27
CA LYS A 146 11.98 0.54 19.10
C LYS A 146 12.86 -0.50 18.42
N ASP A 147 14.16 -0.24 18.31
CA ASP A 147 15.13 -1.19 17.75
C ASP A 147 15.22 -2.43 18.68
N ARG A 148 15.10 -2.25 20.00
CA ARG A 148 14.97 -3.30 21.03
C ARG A 148 13.66 -4.07 20.94
N GLU A 149 12.50 -3.39 20.91
CA GLU A 149 11.20 -4.04 20.67
C GLU A 149 11.22 -4.85 19.35
N GLU A 150 11.83 -4.34 18.28
CA GLU A 150 11.92 -5.05 17.01
C GLU A 150 12.91 -6.23 17.08
N ALA A 151 14.00 -6.13 17.84
CA ALA A 151 14.93 -7.23 18.10
C ALA A 151 14.28 -8.35 18.93
N GLU A 152 13.56 -8.02 20.00
CA GLU A 152 12.81 -8.97 20.83
C GLU A 152 11.73 -9.71 20.01
N ARG A 153 10.95 -8.98 19.20
CA ARG A 153 9.97 -9.56 18.27
C ARG A 153 10.62 -10.48 17.23
N LYS A 154 11.78 -10.10 16.67
CA LYS A 154 12.57 -10.98 15.78
C LYS A 154 13.10 -12.21 16.50
N GLY A 155 13.48 -12.10 17.77
CA GLY A 155 13.90 -13.22 18.62
C GLY A 155 12.77 -14.22 18.85
N ILE A 156 11.56 -13.73 19.15
CA ILE A 156 10.36 -14.55 19.29
C ILE A 156 9.96 -15.20 17.94
N GLU A 157 10.03 -14.45 16.83
CA GLU A 157 9.72 -14.99 15.50
C GLU A 157 10.76 -16.04 15.04
N LYS A 158 12.04 -15.92 15.45
CA LYS A 158 13.05 -16.96 15.27
C LYS A 158 12.72 -18.20 16.09
N ARG A 159 12.65 -18.08 17.43
CA ARG A 159 12.34 -19.22 18.34
C ARG A 159 11.08 -19.99 17.89
N TYR A 160 10.03 -19.29 17.48
CA TYR A 160 8.82 -19.91 16.95
C TYR A 160 9.10 -20.72 15.67
N LYS A 161 9.89 -20.21 14.72
CA LYS A 161 10.28 -20.94 13.50
C LYS A 161 11.23 -22.09 13.77
N ASP A 162 12.15 -21.93 14.71
CA ASP A 162 13.10 -22.97 15.10
C ASP A 162 12.34 -24.17 15.70
N VAL A 163 11.33 -23.91 16.55
CA VAL A 163 10.39 -24.91 17.06
C VAL A 163 9.44 -25.44 15.97
N GLU A 164 8.98 -24.60 15.02
CA GLU A 164 8.18 -25.03 13.84
C GLU A 164 9.00 -25.91 12.87
N GLN A 165 10.34 -25.84 12.90
CA GLN A 165 11.23 -26.73 12.15
C GLN A 165 11.49 -28.03 12.92
N ALA A 166 11.78 -27.96 14.22
CA ALA A 166 11.94 -29.15 15.06
C ALA A 166 10.67 -30.02 15.04
N ALA A 167 9.48 -29.43 15.18
CA ALA A 167 8.20 -30.16 15.13
C ALA A 167 7.86 -30.74 13.74
N LYS A 168 8.59 -30.35 12.67
CA LYS A 168 8.49 -31.00 11.35
C LYS A 168 9.49 -32.15 11.23
N LEU A 169 10.71 -31.98 11.74
CA LEU A 169 11.70 -33.05 11.78
C LEU A 169 11.22 -34.22 12.65
N GLU A 170 10.64 -33.96 13.83
CA GLU A 170 9.98 -35.00 14.66
C GLU A 170 8.85 -35.73 13.90
N ALA A 171 8.10 -35.02 13.06
CA ALA A 171 7.01 -35.59 12.29
C ALA A 171 7.51 -36.41 11.08
N GLU A 172 8.58 -35.97 10.41
CA GLU A 172 9.25 -36.72 9.35
C GLU A 172 9.97 -37.97 9.90
N GLU A 173 10.56 -37.88 11.10
CA GLU A 173 11.21 -39.00 11.80
C GLU A 173 10.19 -40.05 12.25
N ALA A 174 9.06 -39.62 12.83
CA ALA A 174 7.96 -40.52 13.16
C ALA A 174 7.30 -41.17 11.93
N GLN A 175 7.28 -40.49 10.78
CA GLN A 175 6.84 -41.10 9.51
C GLN A 175 7.82 -42.18 9.05
N ARG A 176 9.14 -41.92 9.07
CA ARG A 176 10.14 -42.94 8.74
C ARG A 176 10.09 -44.15 9.66
N ALA A 177 9.89 -43.95 10.97
CA ALA A 177 9.70 -45.05 11.90
C ALA A 177 8.53 -45.97 11.50
N VAL A 178 7.40 -45.38 11.08
CA VAL A 178 6.25 -46.15 10.57
C VAL A 178 6.57 -46.85 9.23
N ASP A 179 7.25 -46.18 8.30
CA ASP A 179 7.67 -46.76 7.02
C ASP A 179 8.69 -47.92 7.19
N GLU A 180 9.54 -47.84 8.22
CA GLU A 180 10.51 -48.87 8.63
C GLU A 180 9.90 -49.99 9.51
N GLY A 181 8.60 -49.91 9.84
CA GLY A 181 7.89 -50.90 10.66
C GLY A 181 8.18 -50.82 12.17
N LEU A 182 8.83 -49.74 12.62
CA LEU A 182 9.11 -49.46 14.03
C LEU A 182 7.88 -48.81 14.72
N PRO A 183 7.70 -49.01 16.04
CA PRO A 183 6.61 -48.36 16.76
C PRO A 183 6.80 -46.84 16.77
N ALA A 184 5.79 -46.11 16.28
CA ALA A 184 5.84 -44.64 16.21
C ALA A 184 6.03 -44.00 17.61
N PRO A 185 6.88 -42.96 17.74
CA PRO A 185 7.06 -42.28 19.02
C PRO A 185 5.76 -41.64 19.49
N THR A 186 5.40 -41.87 20.75
CA THR A 186 4.12 -41.42 21.33
C THR A 186 4.16 -39.98 21.84
N GLN A 187 5.35 -39.40 21.99
CA GLN A 187 5.57 -38.03 22.49
C GLN A 187 6.32 -37.20 21.45
N PHE A 188 5.88 -35.95 21.27
CA PHE A 188 6.41 -35.01 20.27
C PHE A 188 6.76 -33.68 20.96
N PRO A 189 7.92 -33.58 21.64
CA PRO A 189 8.20 -32.46 22.54
C PRO A 189 8.27 -31.10 21.84
N ALA A 190 8.78 -31.02 20.60
CA ALA A 190 8.74 -29.77 19.83
C ALA A 190 7.31 -29.44 19.35
N ARG A 191 6.47 -30.43 19.05
CA ARG A 191 5.04 -30.20 18.73
C ARG A 191 4.26 -29.68 19.94
N GLU A 192 4.57 -30.15 21.14
CA GLU A 192 4.00 -29.62 22.39
C GLU A 192 4.53 -28.22 22.70
N ALA A 193 5.83 -27.98 22.53
CA ALA A 193 6.40 -26.64 22.63
C ALA A 193 5.74 -25.66 21.65
N LEU A 194 5.48 -26.08 20.40
CA LEU A 194 4.79 -25.28 19.39
C LEU A 194 3.34 -24.95 19.79
N LYS A 195 2.64 -25.88 20.45
CA LYS A 195 1.29 -25.68 20.99
C LYS A 195 1.28 -24.69 22.16
N ASN A 196 2.32 -24.71 23.00
CA ASN A 196 2.48 -23.81 24.14
C ASN A 196 2.97 -22.40 23.74
N MET A 197 3.73 -22.28 22.63
CA MET A 197 4.16 -20.99 22.09
C MET A 197 3.03 -20.26 21.35
N GLN A 198 2.50 -19.18 21.95
CA GLN A 198 1.58 -18.29 21.23
C GLN A 198 2.25 -17.67 20.00
N ARG A 199 1.80 -18.05 18.80
CA ARG A 199 2.29 -17.51 17.53
C ARG A 199 2.19 -15.97 17.51
N PRO A 200 3.31 -15.24 17.31
CA PRO A 200 3.30 -13.78 17.37
C PRO A 200 2.36 -13.19 16.31
N LYS A 201 1.30 -12.52 16.77
CA LYS A 201 0.28 -11.92 15.90
C LYS A 201 0.93 -10.84 15.02
N ARG A 202 1.03 -11.10 13.71
CA ARG A 202 1.66 -10.22 12.70
C ARG A 202 0.85 -8.93 12.49
N THR A 203 0.89 -8.04 13.47
CA THR A 203 0.34 -6.69 13.38
C THR A 203 1.01 -5.94 12.23
N SER A 204 0.21 -5.34 11.35
CA SER A 204 0.76 -4.57 10.22
C SER A 204 1.56 -3.37 10.74
N LYS A 205 2.63 -2.96 10.05
CA LYS A 205 3.37 -1.72 10.39
C LYS A 205 2.44 -0.49 10.45
N LYS A 206 1.35 -0.47 9.67
CA LYS A 206 0.28 0.55 9.73
C LYS A 206 -0.62 0.42 10.97
N GLN A 207 -0.79 -0.78 11.52
CA GLN A 207 -1.53 -1.02 12.76
C GLN A 207 -0.69 -0.61 13.98
N LEU A 208 0.60 -0.96 13.99
CA LEU A 208 1.56 -0.52 15.01
C LEU A 208 1.68 1.01 15.03
N GLN A 209 1.83 1.65 13.86
CA GLN A 209 1.83 3.11 13.76
C GLN A 209 0.53 3.74 14.29
N ARG A 210 -0.64 3.12 14.04
CA ARG A 210 -1.92 3.57 14.61
C ARG A 210 -1.99 3.37 16.12
N GLN A 211 -1.42 2.29 16.66
CA GLN A 211 -1.34 2.06 18.11
C GLN A 211 -0.40 3.08 18.77
N GLU A 212 0.74 3.39 18.14
CA GLU A 212 1.65 4.46 18.59
C GLU A 212 0.98 5.84 18.55
N GLN A 213 0.20 6.14 17.51
CA GLN A 213 -0.62 7.36 17.40
C GLN A 213 -1.80 7.42 18.38
N LEU A 214 -2.16 6.30 19.02
CA LEU A 214 -3.25 6.20 20.00
C LEU A 214 -2.73 6.09 21.45
N LYS A 215 -1.43 5.88 21.67
CA LYS A 215 -0.82 6.08 22.98
C LYS A 215 -0.87 7.60 23.28
N PRO A 216 -1.35 8.03 24.46
CA PRO A 216 -1.25 9.44 24.84
C PRO A 216 0.23 9.82 24.91
N LYS A 217 0.62 10.87 24.20
CA LYS A 217 1.97 11.43 24.32
C LYS A 217 2.01 12.32 25.56
N PRO A 218 3.13 12.36 26.30
CA PRO A 218 3.31 13.38 27.33
C PRO A 218 3.19 14.76 26.68
N VAL A 219 2.46 15.67 27.34
CA VAL A 219 2.38 17.06 26.90
C VAL A 219 3.75 17.69 27.16
N PRO A 220 4.39 18.34 26.17
CA PRO A 220 5.63 19.07 26.43
C PRO A 220 5.38 20.22 27.42
N PRO A 221 6.40 20.67 28.17
CA PRO A 221 6.27 21.88 28.98
C PRO A 221 5.85 23.07 28.10
N LYS A 222 5.06 23.99 28.67
CA LYS A 222 4.70 25.23 27.97
C LYS A 222 5.97 26.10 27.87
N PRO A 223 6.43 26.44 26.66
CA PRO A 223 7.54 27.37 26.50
C PRO A 223 7.08 28.78 26.91
N VAL A 224 8.03 29.63 27.24
CA VAL A 224 7.83 31.06 27.49
C VAL A 224 8.46 31.83 26.32
N ILE A 225 7.91 32.97 25.96
CA ILE A 225 8.58 33.95 25.10
C ILE A 225 8.70 35.22 25.95
N PRO A 226 9.90 35.70 26.26
CA PRO A 226 10.06 36.91 27.07
C PRO A 226 9.62 38.14 26.28
N GLU A 227 9.07 39.12 26.99
CA GLU A 227 8.59 40.37 26.42
C GLU A 227 9.74 41.13 25.72
N GLY A 228 9.44 41.70 24.55
CA GLY A 228 10.43 42.39 23.70
C GLY A 228 11.02 41.55 22.56
N ILE A 229 10.83 40.22 22.53
CA ILE A 229 11.23 39.39 21.38
C ILE A 229 10.05 39.25 20.41
N SER A 230 10.16 39.91 19.26
CA SER A 230 9.15 39.85 18.19
C SER A 230 9.20 38.52 17.41
N LEU A 231 8.01 38.03 17.03
CA LEU A 231 7.90 36.92 16.08
C LEU A 231 8.21 37.40 14.65
N PRO A 232 8.79 36.53 13.79
CA PRO A 232 9.02 36.87 12.39
C PRO A 232 7.69 37.12 11.65
N GLU A 233 7.66 38.16 10.82
CA GLU A 233 6.44 38.60 10.13
C GLU A 233 5.75 37.47 9.34
N GLY A 234 4.48 37.23 9.66
CA GLY A 234 3.66 36.22 8.98
C GLY A 234 3.67 34.81 9.59
N GLU A 235 4.48 34.53 10.62
CA GLU A 235 4.22 33.36 11.48
C GLU A 235 3.11 33.67 12.49
N GLU A 236 2.18 32.72 12.70
CA GLU A 236 1.20 32.80 13.78
C GLU A 236 1.89 32.69 15.15
N ASP A 237 1.36 33.38 16.17
CA ASP A 237 1.73 33.11 17.56
C ASP A 237 1.12 31.77 18.00
N LEU A 238 1.95 30.72 17.99
CA LEU A 238 1.54 29.38 18.40
C LEU A 238 1.48 29.22 19.92
N LEU A 239 2.04 30.15 20.71
CA LEU A 239 1.99 30.15 22.17
C LEU A 239 0.66 30.75 22.66
N ALA A 240 0.14 31.82 22.03
CA ALA A 240 -1.23 32.27 22.21
C ALA A 240 -2.25 31.17 21.85
N LEU A 241 -1.95 30.34 20.85
CA LEU A 241 -2.77 29.18 20.48
C LEU A 241 -2.53 27.93 21.36
N TRP A 242 -1.70 27.97 22.41
CA TRP A 242 -1.39 26.79 23.25
C TRP A 242 -2.60 26.27 24.05
N ASP A 243 -3.41 27.21 24.52
CA ASP A 243 -4.59 27.00 25.38
C ASP A 243 -5.91 27.19 24.62
N ILE A 244 -5.84 27.14 23.29
CA ILE A 244 -6.96 27.19 22.34
C ILE A 244 -8.08 26.19 22.70
N THR A 245 -9.34 26.63 22.61
CA THR A 245 -10.52 25.81 22.94
C THR A 245 -10.82 24.76 21.87
N ASP A 246 -11.52 23.68 22.25
CA ASP A 246 -11.93 22.62 21.32
C ASP A 246 -12.79 23.18 20.15
N GLU A 247 -13.57 24.24 20.39
CA GLU A 247 -14.37 24.93 19.37
C GLU A 247 -13.52 25.73 18.38
N GLN A 248 -12.53 26.47 18.88
CA GLN A 248 -11.57 27.21 18.05
C GLN A 248 -10.74 26.23 17.19
N ILE A 249 -10.33 25.08 17.75
CA ILE A 249 -9.68 24.00 16.99
C ILE A 249 -10.66 23.43 15.94
N MET A 250 -11.93 23.20 16.28
CA MET A 250 -12.93 22.74 15.31
C MET A 250 -13.14 23.73 14.15
N LYS A 251 -13.15 25.04 14.42
CA LYS A 251 -13.20 26.11 13.41
C LYS A 251 -11.98 26.04 12.50
N ARG A 252 -10.76 26.04 13.05
CA ARG A 252 -9.50 25.90 12.30
C ARG A 252 -9.47 24.62 11.45
N LEU A 253 -9.97 23.49 11.97
CA LEU A 253 -10.12 22.23 11.25
C LEU A 253 -11.25 22.22 10.21
N ALA A 254 -12.22 23.13 10.28
CA ALA A 254 -13.25 23.31 9.25
C ALA A 254 -12.72 24.20 8.12
N ASP A 255 -11.98 25.26 8.45
CA ASP A 255 -11.40 26.18 7.47
C ASP A 255 -10.28 25.51 6.67
N GLN A 256 -9.40 24.73 7.31
CA GLN A 256 -8.47 23.86 6.59
C GLN A 256 -9.18 22.87 5.64
N LYS A 257 -10.41 22.42 5.93
CA LYS A 257 -11.18 21.54 5.01
C LYS A 257 -11.80 22.35 3.87
N ARG A 258 -12.27 23.58 4.14
CA ARG A 258 -12.75 24.53 3.12
C ARG A 258 -11.63 24.86 2.12
N GLU A 259 -10.43 25.18 2.59
CA GLU A 259 -9.22 25.39 1.76
C GLU A 259 -8.84 24.15 0.94
N LYS A 260 -8.81 22.96 1.56
CA LYS A 260 -8.53 21.68 0.87
C LYS A 260 -9.60 21.35 -0.18
N ALA A 261 -10.85 21.78 0.03
CA ALA A 261 -11.92 21.67 -0.96
C ALA A 261 -11.80 22.73 -2.08
N GLN A 262 -11.49 23.99 -1.75
CA GLN A 262 -11.28 25.07 -2.72
C GLN A 262 -10.06 24.82 -3.61
N SER A 263 -8.92 24.44 -3.05
CA SER A 263 -7.72 24.06 -3.80
C SER A 263 -7.97 22.84 -4.70
N ARG A 264 -8.76 21.85 -4.26
CA ARG A 264 -9.23 20.75 -5.11
C ARG A 264 -10.14 21.24 -6.24
N LYS A 265 -11.08 22.15 -5.99
CA LYS A 265 -11.92 22.78 -7.03
C LYS A 265 -11.07 23.56 -8.05
N ARG A 266 -10.11 24.37 -7.59
CA ARG A 266 -9.13 25.10 -8.44
C ARG A 266 -8.33 24.12 -9.32
N LEU A 267 -7.78 23.06 -8.73
CA LEU A 267 -7.03 22.01 -9.45
C LEU A 267 -7.89 21.28 -10.50
N ILE A 268 -9.19 21.08 -10.24
CA ILE A 268 -10.11 20.49 -11.23
C ILE A 268 -10.39 21.46 -12.39
N LYS A 269 -10.63 22.75 -12.11
CA LYS A 269 -10.75 23.79 -13.17
C LYS A 269 -9.51 23.81 -14.05
N ILE A 270 -8.34 23.94 -13.43
CA ILE A 270 -7.01 23.87 -14.08
C ILE A 270 -6.87 22.64 -15.01
N GLN A 271 -7.29 21.45 -14.54
CA GLN A 271 -7.23 20.23 -15.36
C GLN A 271 -8.24 20.22 -16.52
N GLN A 272 -9.42 20.80 -16.34
CA GLN A 272 -10.41 20.96 -17.41
C GLN A 272 -9.91 21.98 -18.45
N GLU A 273 -9.28 23.06 -18.01
CA GLU A 273 -8.74 24.11 -18.85
C GLU A 273 -7.54 23.65 -19.67
N ASN A 274 -6.59 22.94 -19.06
CA ASN A 274 -5.52 22.26 -19.79
C ASN A 274 -6.07 21.21 -20.79
N LYS A 275 -7.20 20.56 -20.50
CA LYS A 275 -7.87 19.67 -21.46
C LYS A 275 -8.52 20.44 -22.62
N LYS A 276 -9.11 21.62 -22.39
CA LYS A 276 -9.58 22.52 -23.48
C LYS A 276 -8.41 22.96 -24.35
N LEU A 277 -7.34 23.49 -23.76
CA LEU A 277 -6.16 23.99 -24.46
C LEU A 277 -5.47 22.88 -25.27
N ASN A 278 -5.31 21.67 -24.71
CA ASN A 278 -4.74 20.54 -25.45
C ASN A 278 -5.66 20.01 -26.57
N LYS A 279 -6.99 20.19 -26.48
CA LYS A 279 -7.90 19.93 -27.61
C LYS A 279 -7.72 20.98 -28.71
N ALA A 280 -7.69 22.26 -28.35
CA ALA A 280 -7.48 23.36 -29.30
C ALA A 280 -6.12 23.23 -30.01
N LEU A 281 -5.05 22.85 -29.31
CA LEU A 281 -3.73 22.58 -29.93
C LEU A 281 -3.77 21.39 -30.90
N LYS A 282 -4.57 20.36 -30.65
CA LYS A 282 -4.75 19.24 -31.59
C LYS A 282 -5.53 19.65 -32.85
N VAL A 283 -6.47 20.58 -32.72
CA VAL A 283 -7.18 21.17 -33.86
C VAL A 283 -6.20 22.05 -34.66
N ARG A 284 -5.52 22.98 -34.01
CA ARG A 284 -4.52 23.87 -34.64
C ARG A 284 -3.32 23.14 -35.25
N LYS A 285 -2.91 21.98 -34.71
CA LYS A 285 -1.92 21.14 -35.40
C LYS A 285 -2.48 20.62 -36.73
N ARG A 286 -3.69 20.05 -36.73
CA ARG A 286 -4.34 19.55 -37.97
C ARG A 286 -4.56 20.67 -38.99
N GLU A 287 -4.92 21.87 -38.54
CA GLU A 287 -5.06 23.04 -39.42
C GLU A 287 -3.72 23.42 -40.07
N ALA A 288 -2.62 23.39 -39.33
CA ALA A 288 -1.27 23.63 -39.85
C ALA A 288 -0.77 22.48 -40.74
N ASP A 289 -0.97 21.22 -40.32
CA ASP A 289 -0.65 20.01 -41.08
C ASP A 289 -1.37 20.02 -42.46
N ASN A 290 -2.67 20.33 -42.47
CA ASN A 290 -3.47 20.46 -43.69
C ASN A 290 -3.05 21.62 -44.60
N ALA A 291 -2.44 22.67 -44.04
CA ALA A 291 -1.97 23.85 -44.77
C ALA A 291 -0.49 23.73 -45.21
N GLY A 292 0.21 22.65 -44.86
CA GLY A 292 1.65 22.49 -45.10
C GLY A 292 2.55 23.42 -44.25
N ILE A 293 2.02 24.00 -43.17
CA ILE A 293 2.73 24.98 -42.33
C ILE A 293 3.38 24.29 -41.14
N ILE A 294 4.66 24.60 -40.87
CA ILE A 294 5.38 24.09 -39.70
C ILE A 294 4.69 24.54 -38.40
N PHE A 295 4.20 23.58 -37.61
CA PHE A 295 3.45 23.85 -36.38
C PHE A 295 4.34 24.30 -35.21
N ASP A 296 4.47 25.62 -35.01
CA ASP A 296 4.99 26.15 -33.75
C ASP A 296 3.93 26.05 -32.63
N LYS A 297 4.24 25.18 -31.67
CA LYS A 297 3.45 24.91 -30.46
C LYS A 297 3.40 26.09 -29.48
N GLU A 298 4.38 26.99 -29.48
CA GLU A 298 4.40 28.18 -28.63
C GLU A 298 3.52 29.28 -29.21
N LYS A 299 3.71 29.66 -30.48
CA LYS A 299 2.83 30.59 -31.20
C LYS A 299 1.38 30.10 -31.18
N ALA A 300 1.12 28.84 -31.49
CA ALA A 300 -0.23 28.27 -31.41
C ALA A 300 -0.83 28.32 -29.99
N ARG A 301 -0.03 28.16 -28.94
CA ARG A 301 -0.49 28.36 -27.55
C ARG A 301 -0.88 29.81 -27.29
N ARG A 302 -0.02 30.77 -27.64
CA ARG A 302 -0.27 32.21 -27.43
C ARG A 302 -1.52 32.66 -28.21
N GLU A 303 -1.69 32.18 -29.43
CA GLU A 303 -2.86 32.50 -30.27
C GLU A 303 -4.15 31.87 -29.72
N ILE A 304 -4.14 30.59 -29.32
CA ILE A 304 -5.32 29.95 -28.69
C ILE A 304 -5.70 30.69 -27.40
N LEU A 305 -4.72 31.10 -26.59
CA LEU A 305 -4.98 31.87 -25.37
C LEU A 305 -5.62 33.22 -25.72
N ALA A 306 -5.00 34.00 -26.62
CA ALA A 306 -5.52 35.30 -27.05
C ALA A 306 -6.93 35.22 -27.66
N ALA A 307 -7.21 34.19 -28.49
CA ALA A 307 -8.52 33.97 -29.08
C ALA A 307 -9.60 33.55 -28.06
N MET A 308 -9.20 32.93 -26.94
CA MET A 308 -10.10 32.54 -25.84
C MET A 308 -10.31 33.66 -24.81
N THR A 309 -9.43 34.67 -24.78
CA THR A 309 -9.51 35.82 -23.87
C THR A 309 -10.05 37.08 -24.51
N LYS A 310 -9.90 37.25 -25.83
CA LYS A 310 -10.57 38.33 -26.55
C LYS A 310 -12.06 38.25 -26.23
N PRO A 311 -12.67 39.30 -25.66
CA PRO A 311 -14.10 39.26 -25.37
C PRO A 311 -14.83 39.08 -26.71
N THR A 312 -15.63 38.02 -26.81
CA THR A 312 -16.67 37.93 -27.84
C THR A 312 -17.61 39.10 -27.60
N ASP A 313 -17.65 40.05 -28.53
CA ASP A 313 -18.35 41.32 -28.35
C ASP A 313 -19.82 41.09 -27.94
N PRO A 314 -20.30 41.71 -26.85
CA PRO A 314 -21.63 41.44 -26.29
C PRO A 314 -22.78 42.02 -27.14
N THR A 315 -22.49 42.54 -28.33
CA THR A 315 -23.45 43.11 -29.28
C THR A 315 -24.40 42.08 -29.87
N SER A 316 -24.04 40.79 -29.88
CA SER A 316 -25.01 39.71 -30.11
C SER A 316 -25.78 39.39 -28.82
N LYS A 317 -26.63 40.33 -28.37
CA LYS A 317 -27.60 40.08 -27.30
C LYS A 317 -28.48 38.89 -27.68
N SER A 318 -28.35 37.81 -26.92
CA SER A 318 -29.28 36.67 -26.97
C SER A 318 -29.58 36.33 -25.53
N ASP A 319 -30.60 36.99 -25.00
CA ASP A 319 -30.96 36.96 -23.58
C ASP A 319 -31.35 35.53 -23.18
N SER A 320 -30.38 34.86 -22.57
CA SER A 320 -30.48 33.49 -22.13
C SER A 320 -29.73 33.41 -20.81
N GLU A 321 -30.38 33.99 -19.79
CA GLU A 321 -29.97 33.90 -18.39
C GLU A 321 -30.14 32.46 -17.92
N SER A 322 -29.24 31.59 -18.40
CA SER A 322 -29.07 30.24 -17.90
C SER A 322 -28.36 30.33 -16.56
N ASP A 323 -29.14 30.70 -15.55
CA ASP A 323 -28.73 30.78 -14.17
C ASP A 323 -28.27 29.39 -13.74
N SER A 324 -26.95 29.19 -13.77
CA SER A 324 -26.33 27.87 -13.62
C SER A 324 -26.22 27.55 -12.14
N SER A 325 -27.40 27.36 -11.55
CA SER A 325 -27.61 27.04 -10.14
C SER A 325 -26.67 25.90 -9.74
N SER A 326 -25.73 26.25 -8.86
CA SER A 326 -24.67 25.34 -8.42
C SER A 326 -25.26 24.29 -7.49
N GLY A 327 -25.91 23.28 -8.09
CA GLY A 327 -26.58 22.17 -7.42
C GLY A 327 -25.77 21.61 -6.25
N SER A 328 -26.12 22.07 -5.05
CA SER A 328 -25.84 21.39 -3.81
C SER A 328 -27.02 20.48 -3.58
N ASP A 329 -26.81 19.16 -3.64
CA ASP A 329 -27.89 18.18 -3.57
C ASP A 329 -28.75 18.41 -2.31
N SER A 330 -29.98 18.89 -2.53
CA SER A 330 -31.02 19.08 -1.52
C SER A 330 -32.29 18.55 -2.14
N ASP A 331 -32.70 17.35 -1.71
CA ASP A 331 -33.87 16.66 -2.27
C ASP A 331 -35.13 17.53 -2.05
N SER A 332 -35.72 18.01 -3.14
CA SER A 332 -37.03 18.67 -3.16
C SER A 332 -37.76 18.19 -4.41
N GLU A 333 -38.83 17.43 -4.23
CA GLU A 333 -39.61 16.88 -5.33
C GLU A 333 -40.64 17.92 -5.78
N SER A 334 -40.62 18.26 -7.07
CA SER A 334 -41.65 19.03 -7.75
C SER A 334 -41.89 18.39 -9.12
N GLU A 335 -43.01 17.69 -9.26
CA GLU A 335 -43.49 17.22 -10.56
C GLU A 335 -44.09 18.41 -11.32
N ASP A 336 -43.69 18.63 -12.57
CA ASP A 336 -44.39 19.55 -13.46
C ASP A 336 -44.17 19.19 -14.95
N GLU A 337 -44.97 19.78 -15.84
CA GLU A 337 -45.50 19.07 -17.00
C GLU A 337 -44.68 19.07 -18.31
N ASN A 338 -45.10 18.17 -19.20
CA ASN A 338 -44.49 17.86 -20.49
C ASN A 338 -45.02 18.79 -21.60
N VAL A 339 -44.28 19.85 -21.94
CA VAL A 339 -44.57 20.71 -23.11
C VAL A 339 -43.74 20.27 -24.32
N GLU A 340 -44.38 19.71 -25.35
CA GLU A 340 -43.73 19.46 -26.65
C GLU A 340 -43.68 20.72 -27.51
N VAL A 341 -42.48 21.23 -27.81
CA VAL A 341 -42.25 22.22 -28.88
C VAL A 341 -41.26 21.66 -29.90
N ALA A 342 -41.65 21.68 -31.17
CA ALA A 342 -40.92 21.00 -32.25
C ALA A 342 -40.21 21.97 -33.21
N LYS A 343 -39.16 21.46 -33.86
CA LYS A 343 -38.45 22.00 -35.05
C LYS A 343 -37.73 23.35 -34.86
N GLY A 344 -36.40 23.33 -34.98
CA GLY A 344 -35.59 24.55 -34.97
C GLY A 344 -34.08 24.37 -34.86
N LYS A 345 -33.48 23.35 -35.51
CA LYS A 345 -32.03 23.06 -35.42
C LYS A 345 -31.16 24.06 -36.21
N LYS A 346 -31.20 25.35 -35.86
CA LYS A 346 -30.01 26.20 -36.02
C LYS A 346 -28.96 25.69 -35.03
N LEU A 347 -27.79 25.28 -35.53
CA LEU A 347 -26.66 24.94 -34.68
C LEU A 347 -26.16 26.21 -34.00
N LYS A 348 -26.73 26.56 -32.84
CA LYS A 348 -26.21 27.65 -31.99
C LYS A 348 -24.73 27.37 -31.76
N ALA A 349 -23.86 28.22 -32.30
CA ALA A 349 -22.41 28.10 -32.12
C ALA A 349 -22.13 28.18 -30.61
N ALA A 350 -21.79 27.05 -30.00
CA ALA A 350 -21.71 26.93 -28.55
C ALA A 350 -20.61 27.86 -28.03
N LEU A 351 -21.02 28.94 -27.36
CA LEU A 351 -20.16 30.06 -26.98
C LEU A 351 -18.89 29.51 -26.30
N ALA A 352 -17.73 29.73 -26.91
CA ALA A 352 -16.49 29.07 -26.50
C ALA A 352 -16.22 29.40 -25.02
N PRO A 353 -16.25 28.41 -24.10
CA PRO A 353 -16.30 28.71 -22.68
C PRO A 353 -14.95 29.25 -22.22
N LYS A 354 -14.89 30.57 -22.00
CA LYS A 354 -13.71 31.40 -21.69
C LYS A 354 -12.70 30.67 -20.79
N LEU A 355 -11.42 30.80 -21.14
CA LEU A 355 -10.28 30.15 -20.47
C LEU A 355 -9.58 31.18 -19.58
N ASN A 356 -9.37 30.85 -18.30
CA ASN A 356 -8.75 31.78 -17.35
C ASN A 356 -7.21 31.68 -17.48
N LEU A 357 -6.54 32.71 -18.00
CA LEU A 357 -5.08 32.72 -18.21
C LEU A 357 -4.31 32.32 -16.96
N GLU A 358 -4.60 32.97 -15.83
CA GLU A 358 -3.95 32.71 -14.55
C GLU A 358 -3.96 31.22 -14.17
N LEU A 359 -5.08 30.52 -14.40
CA LEU A 359 -5.21 29.12 -14.03
C LEU A 359 -4.32 28.23 -14.90
N ILE A 360 -4.08 28.62 -16.15
CA ILE A 360 -3.20 27.91 -17.09
C ILE A 360 -1.73 28.17 -16.76
N GLU A 361 -1.37 29.39 -16.37
CA GLU A 361 -0.03 29.74 -15.90
C GLU A 361 0.30 29.02 -14.59
N LYS A 362 -0.61 29.08 -13.61
CA LYS A 362 -0.54 28.32 -12.35
C LYS A 362 -0.50 26.81 -12.61
N ALA A 363 -1.09 26.32 -13.71
CA ALA A 363 -0.94 24.93 -14.14
C ALA A 363 0.47 24.59 -14.63
N ALA A 364 1.05 25.47 -15.46
CA ALA A 364 2.41 25.30 -15.99
C ALA A 364 3.46 25.39 -14.88
N GLU A 365 3.27 26.28 -13.90
CA GLU A 365 4.06 26.36 -12.68
C GLU A 365 3.96 25.07 -11.85
N ILE A 366 2.76 24.56 -11.59
CA ILE A 366 2.55 23.26 -10.91
C ILE A 366 3.21 22.10 -11.68
N GLU A 367 3.28 22.16 -13.02
CA GLU A 367 3.98 21.17 -13.84
C GLU A 367 5.50 21.30 -13.74
N ARG A 368 6.05 22.53 -13.78
CA ARG A 368 7.48 22.84 -13.56
C ARG A 368 7.93 22.36 -12.18
N ALA A 369 7.25 22.79 -11.12
CA ALA A 369 7.52 22.36 -9.75
C ALA A 369 7.39 20.83 -9.53
N ARG A 370 6.54 20.14 -10.31
CA ARG A 370 6.49 18.66 -10.32
C ARG A 370 7.67 18.02 -11.05
N LYS A 371 8.12 18.59 -12.17
CA LYS A 371 9.31 18.14 -12.92
C LYS A 371 10.58 18.34 -12.08
N GLU A 372 10.75 19.51 -11.48
CA GLU A 372 11.83 19.82 -10.54
C GLU A 372 11.83 18.86 -9.35
N LYS A 373 10.68 18.62 -8.69
CA LYS A 373 10.58 17.65 -7.59
C LYS A 373 10.90 16.21 -8.05
N LYS A 374 10.56 15.81 -9.29
CA LYS A 374 10.98 14.53 -9.88
C LYS A 374 12.49 14.48 -10.16
N GLN A 375 13.08 15.55 -10.65
CA GLN A 375 14.52 15.66 -10.90
C GLN A 375 15.33 15.67 -9.60
N ALA A 376 14.93 16.47 -8.61
CA ALA A 376 15.52 16.52 -7.27
C ALA A 376 15.44 15.17 -6.55
N ALA A 377 14.32 14.44 -6.70
CA ALA A 377 14.22 13.06 -6.20
C ALA A 377 15.17 12.09 -6.95
N LYS A 378 15.35 12.25 -8.27
CA LYS A 378 16.29 11.44 -9.07
C LYS A 378 17.76 11.75 -8.71
N THR A 379 18.12 13.01 -8.51
CA THR A 379 19.49 13.41 -8.09
C THR A 379 19.77 13.02 -6.65
N LYS A 380 18.80 13.16 -5.73
CA LYS A 380 18.93 12.64 -4.35
C LYS A 380 19.15 11.13 -4.33
N ARG A 381 18.33 10.34 -5.04
CA ARG A 381 18.53 8.89 -5.18
C ARG A 381 19.89 8.53 -5.80
N ARG A 382 20.39 9.32 -6.77
CA ARG A 382 21.73 9.10 -7.35
C ARG A 382 22.86 9.42 -6.36
N ARG A 383 22.69 10.43 -5.50
CA ARG A 383 23.61 10.74 -4.39
C ARG A 383 23.57 9.64 -3.33
N GLU A 384 22.39 9.18 -2.91
CA GLU A 384 22.21 8.08 -1.96
C GLU A 384 22.83 6.75 -2.48
N ARG A 385 22.59 6.38 -3.75
CA ARG A 385 23.23 5.21 -4.38
C ARG A 385 24.76 5.36 -4.43
N LYS A 386 25.30 6.55 -4.74
CA LYS A 386 26.74 6.84 -4.70
C LYS A 386 27.33 6.75 -3.30
N GLN A 387 26.66 7.32 -2.30
CA GLN A 387 27.11 7.29 -0.90
C GLN A 387 27.13 5.86 -0.36
N LYS A 388 26.08 5.07 -0.61
CA LYS A 388 26.07 3.65 -0.22
C LYS A 388 27.18 2.85 -0.92
N ALA A 389 27.41 3.07 -2.22
CA ALA A 389 28.50 2.40 -2.94
C ALA A 389 29.89 2.78 -2.41
N ALA A 390 30.09 4.03 -1.99
CA ALA A 390 31.33 4.48 -1.35
C ALA A 390 31.49 3.88 0.07
N GLU A 391 30.42 3.80 0.85
CA GLU A 391 30.41 3.14 2.17
C GLU A 391 30.71 1.63 2.07
N GLU A 392 30.20 0.98 1.02
CA GLU A 392 30.43 -0.45 0.73
C GLU A 392 31.87 -0.69 0.22
N ALA A 393 32.39 0.20 -0.64
CA ALA A 393 33.79 0.17 -1.07
C ALA A 393 34.76 0.39 0.09
N ALA A 394 34.52 1.39 0.94
CA ALA A 394 35.36 1.67 2.11
C ALA A 394 35.36 0.51 3.13
N LYS A 395 34.25 -0.24 3.25
CA LYS A 395 34.20 -1.46 4.06
C LYS A 395 35.03 -2.59 3.46
N LEU A 396 34.96 -2.81 2.15
CA LEU A 396 35.78 -3.80 1.45
C LEU A 396 37.28 -3.43 1.45
N GLU A 397 37.61 -2.14 1.48
CA GLU A 397 38.99 -1.66 1.64
C GLU A 397 39.49 -1.85 3.07
N ALA A 398 38.68 -1.51 4.09
CA ALA A 398 39.01 -1.78 5.48
C ALA A 398 39.12 -3.28 5.80
N GLU A 399 38.28 -4.13 5.18
CA GLU A 399 38.35 -5.59 5.29
C GLU A 399 39.66 -6.14 4.71
N LYS A 400 40.07 -5.66 3.52
CA LYS A 400 41.38 -6.01 2.94
C LYS A 400 42.55 -5.53 3.78
N LEU A 401 42.50 -4.30 4.31
CA LEU A 401 43.57 -3.76 5.17
C LEU A 401 43.65 -4.49 6.53
N ALA A 402 42.56 -5.10 6.99
CA ALA A 402 42.58 -6.00 8.14
C ALA A 402 43.14 -7.39 7.76
N GLU A 403 42.80 -7.91 6.58
CA GLU A 403 43.34 -9.17 6.05
C GLU A 403 44.86 -9.11 5.84
N THR A 404 45.39 -8.05 5.21
CA THR A 404 46.84 -7.89 5.02
C THR A 404 47.59 -7.79 6.35
N LYS A 405 47.05 -7.06 7.33
CA LYS A 405 47.65 -6.97 8.68
C LYS A 405 47.64 -8.32 9.41
N ALA A 406 46.56 -9.08 9.31
CA ALA A 406 46.50 -10.42 9.90
C ALA A 406 47.52 -11.39 9.28
N VAL A 407 47.78 -11.27 7.97
CA VAL A 407 48.84 -12.04 7.28
C VAL A 407 50.23 -11.60 7.73
N GLU A 408 50.48 -10.30 7.87
CA GLU A 408 51.76 -9.74 8.34
C GLU A 408 52.06 -10.13 9.81
N GLU A 409 51.05 -10.12 10.67
CA GLU A 409 51.11 -10.66 12.04
C GLU A 409 51.38 -12.18 12.06
N GLU A 410 50.79 -12.97 11.15
CA GLU A 410 51.08 -14.41 11.06
C GLU A 410 52.50 -14.70 10.55
N HIS A 411 53.00 -13.94 9.57
CA HIS A 411 54.39 -14.08 9.08
C HIS A 411 55.41 -13.76 10.17
N THR A 412 55.33 -12.59 10.80
CA THR A 412 56.23 -12.19 11.89
C THR A 412 56.14 -13.15 13.10
N ALA A 413 54.94 -13.64 13.43
CA ALA A 413 54.77 -14.67 14.46
C ALA A 413 55.39 -16.02 14.08
N ASN A 414 55.56 -16.34 12.80
CA ASN A 414 56.20 -17.57 12.33
C ASN A 414 57.74 -17.46 12.30
N GLU A 415 58.29 -16.32 11.90
CA GLU A 415 59.73 -16.00 12.02
C GLU A 415 60.18 -15.99 13.50
N ALA A 416 59.34 -15.44 14.39
CA ALA A 416 59.55 -15.50 15.84
C ALA A 416 59.52 -16.94 16.40
N LYS A 417 58.85 -17.89 15.73
CA LYS A 417 58.87 -19.33 16.09
C LYS A 417 60.10 -20.03 15.52
N GLN A 418 60.54 -19.71 14.30
CA GLN A 418 61.75 -20.26 13.67
C GLN A 418 63.01 -19.86 14.43
N SER A 419 63.22 -18.56 14.65
CA SER A 419 64.35 -18.04 15.44
C SER A 419 64.36 -18.55 16.90
N ARG A 420 63.18 -18.82 17.50
CA ARG A 420 63.08 -19.51 18.80
C ARG A 420 63.40 -21.01 18.74
N ARG A 421 63.18 -21.69 17.61
CA ARG A 421 63.62 -23.08 17.39
C ARG A 421 65.12 -23.15 17.17
N GLU A 422 65.69 -22.26 16.37
CA GLU A 422 67.15 -22.14 16.14
C GLU A 422 67.89 -21.84 17.43
N LYS A 423 67.47 -20.83 18.20
CA LYS A 423 68.09 -20.52 19.51
C LYS A 423 67.94 -21.67 20.53
N LYS A 424 66.92 -22.52 20.41
CA LYS A 424 66.79 -23.76 21.20
C LYS A 424 67.68 -24.89 20.69
N ALA A 425 67.88 -25.03 19.37
CA ALA A 425 68.81 -25.98 18.78
C ALA A 425 70.26 -25.62 19.16
N ALA A 426 70.66 -24.36 18.99
CA ALA A 426 71.95 -23.84 19.41
C ALA A 426 72.21 -24.07 20.91
N LYS A 427 71.26 -23.72 21.80
CA LYS A 427 71.40 -24.02 23.24
C LYS A 427 71.36 -25.52 23.58
N LYS A 428 70.81 -26.39 22.73
CA LYS A 428 70.89 -27.85 22.92
C LYS A 428 72.25 -28.40 22.50
N ALA A 429 72.84 -27.87 21.42
CA ALA A 429 74.23 -28.16 21.03
C ALA A 429 75.22 -27.64 22.08
N GLU A 430 75.06 -26.39 22.54
CA GLU A 430 75.88 -25.79 23.62
C GLU A 430 75.77 -26.61 24.92
N LYS A 431 74.56 -27.08 25.29
CA LYS A 431 74.40 -27.97 26.45
C LYS A 431 75.02 -29.34 26.26
N LEU A 432 75.01 -29.92 25.06
CA LEU A 432 75.71 -31.19 24.81
C LEU A 432 77.24 -31.00 24.90
N ALA A 433 77.78 -29.89 24.38
CA ALA A 433 79.19 -29.53 24.56
C ALA A 433 79.55 -29.31 26.04
N LYS A 434 78.71 -28.62 26.83
CA LYS A 434 78.94 -28.40 28.27
C LYS A 434 78.71 -29.65 29.14
N ILE A 435 77.90 -30.60 28.69
CA ILE A 435 77.79 -31.92 29.35
C ILE A 435 79.06 -32.75 29.09
N ALA A 436 79.69 -32.62 27.92
CA ALA A 436 80.99 -33.23 27.64
C ALA A 436 82.17 -32.61 28.43
N SER A 437 82.01 -31.41 29.01
CA SER A 437 83.04 -30.73 29.82
C SER A 437 82.83 -30.81 31.35
N GLY A 438 81.91 -31.64 31.84
CA GLY A 438 82.01 -32.30 33.15
C GLY A 438 81.93 -31.47 34.45
N GLU A 439 81.58 -30.18 34.44
CA GLU A 439 81.63 -29.33 35.64
C GLU A 439 80.26 -29.15 36.32
N SER A 440 80.17 -29.35 37.65
CA SER A 440 78.89 -29.30 38.38
C SER A 440 78.95 -28.77 39.82
N SER A 441 78.11 -27.77 40.11
CA SER A 441 77.63 -27.37 41.44
C SER A 441 76.31 -26.58 41.24
N SER A 442 75.21 -26.64 42.02
CA SER A 442 74.83 -26.95 43.42
C SER A 442 74.56 -25.69 44.28
N LYS A 443 73.49 -25.75 45.12
CA LYS A 443 72.96 -24.67 46.02
C LYS A 443 72.34 -23.46 45.27
N LYS A 444 71.37 -22.68 45.82
CA LYS A 444 70.89 -22.48 47.20
C LYS A 444 69.39 -22.04 47.23
N ARG A 445 68.74 -22.03 48.42
CA ARG A 445 67.33 -21.57 48.67
C ARG A 445 67.25 -20.19 49.36
N LYS A 446 66.17 -19.40 49.11
CA LYS A 446 65.36 -18.53 50.03
C LYS A 446 64.20 -17.85 49.24
N ARG A 447 62.97 -17.65 49.76
CA ARG A 447 62.41 -16.56 50.65
C ARG A 447 62.41 -15.18 49.94
N THR A 448 61.40 -14.30 49.93
CA THR A 448 60.17 -13.99 50.73
C THR A 448 58.85 -14.09 49.90
N GLU A 449 57.60 -13.96 50.38
CA GLU A 449 56.91 -13.28 51.54
C GLU A 449 56.50 -11.79 51.22
N ASP A 450 55.18 -11.51 51.22
CA ASP A 450 54.37 -10.26 51.05
C ASP A 450 54.64 -9.31 49.83
N GLU A 451 53.63 -8.71 49.16
CA GLU A 451 52.68 -7.68 49.65
C GLU A 451 51.34 -7.60 48.83
N GLU A 452 50.38 -6.78 49.26
CA GLU A 452 49.05 -6.60 48.65
C GLU A 452 49.02 -5.67 47.42
N ALA A 453 48.21 -6.00 46.41
CA ALA A 453 47.68 -5.02 45.44
C ALA A 453 46.35 -5.49 44.82
N VAL A 454 45.26 -4.74 45.05
CA VAL A 454 43.93 -5.04 44.48
C VAL A 454 43.88 -4.68 43.00
N SER A 455 43.52 -5.64 42.14
CA SER A 455 43.23 -5.41 40.71
C SER A 455 41.89 -6.02 40.32
N GLN A 456 41.09 -5.29 39.52
CA GLN A 456 39.68 -5.57 39.25
C GLN A 456 39.43 -6.79 38.34
N ASP A 457 38.31 -7.48 38.58
CA ASP A 457 37.81 -8.58 37.73
C ASP A 457 37.21 -8.04 36.41
N GLU A 458 37.75 -8.50 35.28
CA GLU A 458 37.01 -8.57 34.00
C GLU A 458 36.91 -10.04 33.53
N PRO A 459 35.70 -10.61 33.37
CA PRO A 459 35.54 -12.01 32.96
C PRO A 459 35.89 -12.22 31.47
N LYS A 460 36.83 -13.13 31.24
CA LYS A 460 37.36 -13.49 29.91
C LYS A 460 36.28 -14.13 29.03
N LYS A 461 36.23 -13.74 27.74
CA LYS A 461 35.41 -14.41 26.72
C LYS A 461 36.05 -15.72 26.28
N GLU A 462 35.33 -16.82 26.43
CA GLU A 462 35.75 -18.14 25.94
C GLU A 462 35.79 -18.19 24.41
N LYS A 463 36.77 -18.92 23.85
CA LYS A 463 36.86 -19.26 22.42
C LYS A 463 36.63 -20.77 22.26
N SER A 464 35.41 -21.18 21.96
CA SER A 464 35.10 -22.59 21.69
C SER A 464 35.62 -23.05 20.32
N HIS A 465 36.16 -24.26 20.26
CA HIS A 465 36.86 -24.79 19.08
C HIS A 465 35.90 -25.18 17.95
N LYS A 466 36.20 -24.77 16.71
CA LYS A 466 35.61 -25.39 15.50
C LYS A 466 36.61 -26.34 14.83
N LYS A 467 36.40 -27.65 14.99
CA LYS A 467 37.24 -28.69 14.36
C LYS A 467 37.22 -28.55 12.83
N LYS A 468 38.40 -28.63 12.21
CA LYS A 468 38.55 -29.08 10.81
C LYS A 468 38.33 -30.59 10.77
N LYS A 469 37.58 -31.12 9.79
CA LYS A 469 37.61 -32.53 9.38
C LYS A 469 37.92 -32.58 7.88
N SER A 470 38.66 -33.59 7.46
CA SER A 470 39.32 -33.66 6.15
C SER A 470 39.07 -34.98 5.43
N LYS A 471 39.30 -34.95 4.11
CA LYS A 471 39.76 -36.04 3.24
C LYS A 471 38.84 -37.25 2.94
N SER A 472 38.34 -37.25 1.70
CA SER A 472 38.25 -38.37 0.74
C SER A 472 37.91 -37.69 -0.62
N GLU A 473 38.71 -37.66 -1.67
CA GLU A 473 39.63 -38.65 -2.27
C GLU A 473 38.86 -39.81 -2.94
N THR A 474 38.50 -39.59 -4.21
CA THR A 474 38.18 -40.62 -5.21
C THR A 474 38.54 -40.02 -6.57
N GLU A 475 39.33 -40.75 -7.37
CA GLU A 475 39.82 -40.30 -8.68
C GLU A 475 39.05 -40.98 -9.81
N SER A 476 38.78 -40.25 -10.90
CA SER A 476 38.68 -40.83 -12.25
C SER A 476 38.87 -39.76 -13.33
N ALA A 477 39.66 -40.11 -14.34
CA ALA A 477 39.74 -39.45 -15.66
C ALA A 477 38.46 -39.81 -16.50
N GLN A 478 38.07 -39.21 -17.63
CA GLN A 478 38.59 -38.19 -18.58
C GLN A 478 37.38 -37.79 -19.51
N ASP A 479 37.37 -36.84 -20.47
CA ASP A 479 38.33 -35.83 -20.96
C ASP A 479 37.64 -34.67 -21.76
N THR A 480 38.40 -33.59 -21.98
CA THR A 480 38.33 -32.58 -23.05
C THR A 480 37.24 -31.49 -23.09
N LYS A 481 37.75 -30.28 -23.39
CA LYS A 481 37.13 -29.06 -23.99
C LYS A 481 36.62 -27.95 -23.04
N PRO A 482 37.03 -26.67 -23.27
CA PRO A 482 36.73 -25.56 -22.37
C PRO A 482 35.47 -24.75 -22.75
N ALA A 483 34.68 -24.35 -21.76
CA ALA A 483 33.58 -23.39 -21.92
C ALA A 483 33.58 -22.31 -20.82
N LYS A 484 33.18 -21.08 -21.19
CA LYS A 484 33.30 -19.85 -20.39
C LYS A 484 32.74 -19.95 -18.95
N LYS A 485 33.57 -19.60 -17.97
CA LYS A 485 33.12 -19.18 -16.63
C LYS A 485 32.24 -17.92 -16.76
N VAL A 486 30.99 -17.98 -16.29
CA VAL A 486 30.21 -16.79 -15.93
C VAL A 486 29.80 -16.89 -14.47
N LYS A 487 30.37 -16.02 -13.64
CA LYS A 487 30.17 -16.00 -12.19
C LYS A 487 28.75 -15.48 -11.90
N LYS A 488 27.84 -16.36 -11.48
CA LYS A 488 26.41 -16.04 -11.27
C LYS A 488 26.21 -15.16 -10.02
N VAL A 489 26.51 -13.87 -10.15
CA VAL A 489 26.26 -12.85 -9.11
C VAL A 489 24.78 -12.82 -8.79
N LYS A 490 24.48 -12.67 -7.50
CA LYS A 490 23.12 -12.70 -6.95
C LYS A 490 22.51 -11.29 -7.04
N GLU A 491 22.23 -10.83 -8.26
CA GLU A 491 21.59 -9.52 -8.52
C GLU A 491 20.38 -9.32 -7.61
N SER A 492 20.26 -8.12 -7.03
CA SER A 492 19.19 -7.81 -6.09
C SER A 492 17.83 -7.71 -6.80
N SER A 493 16.73 -7.94 -6.08
CA SER A 493 15.38 -7.88 -6.67
C SER A 493 15.06 -6.50 -7.27
N ASP A 494 15.66 -5.44 -6.73
CA ASP A 494 15.47 -4.07 -7.21
C ASP A 494 16.24 -3.79 -8.50
N GLU A 495 17.42 -4.38 -8.70
CA GLU A 495 18.13 -4.32 -9.99
C GLU A 495 17.35 -5.07 -11.07
N ARG A 496 16.75 -6.22 -10.73
CA ARG A 496 15.88 -6.97 -11.64
C ARG A 496 14.60 -6.19 -12.00
N LEU A 497 14.12 -5.30 -11.11
CA LEU A 497 13.01 -4.39 -11.38
C LEU A 497 13.44 -3.16 -12.20
N ASP A 498 14.54 -2.49 -11.87
CA ASP A 498 15.08 -1.37 -12.67
C ASP A 498 15.41 -1.85 -14.10
N ARG A 499 15.95 -3.07 -14.26
CA ARG A 499 16.22 -3.71 -15.57
C ARG A 499 14.92 -4.02 -16.33
N ALA A 500 13.92 -4.62 -15.69
CA ALA A 500 12.63 -4.90 -16.32
C ALA A 500 11.83 -3.63 -16.66
N ILE A 501 12.06 -2.52 -15.95
CA ILE A 501 11.49 -1.21 -16.29
C ILE A 501 12.22 -0.63 -17.52
N ALA A 502 13.55 -0.69 -17.58
CA ALA A 502 14.32 -0.23 -18.74
C ALA A 502 14.03 -1.06 -20.00
N GLU A 503 13.94 -2.40 -19.86
CA GLU A 503 13.53 -3.33 -20.92
C GLU A 503 12.10 -3.04 -21.40
N ARG A 504 11.19 -2.67 -20.49
CA ARG A 504 9.83 -2.26 -20.85
C ARG A 504 9.74 -0.87 -21.46
N GLU A 505 10.55 0.11 -21.03
CA GLU A 505 10.62 1.42 -21.68
C GLU A 505 11.25 1.32 -23.08
N ALA A 506 12.27 0.47 -23.27
CA ALA A 506 12.83 0.15 -24.58
C ALA A 506 11.80 -0.58 -25.47
N LYS A 507 11.08 -1.57 -24.93
CA LYS A 507 10.07 -2.28 -25.71
C LYS A 507 8.86 -1.40 -26.05
N MET A 508 8.39 -0.54 -25.14
CA MET A 508 7.37 0.48 -25.43
C MET A 508 7.86 1.60 -26.39
N ALA A 509 9.14 1.62 -26.76
CA ALA A 509 9.69 2.50 -27.80
C ALA A 509 9.85 1.78 -29.15
N ALA A 510 10.01 0.44 -29.16
CA ALA A 510 9.97 -0.38 -30.36
C ALA A 510 8.53 -0.69 -30.80
N ASP A 511 7.64 -1.06 -29.85
CA ASP A 511 6.19 -1.22 -30.01
C ASP A 511 5.47 0.14 -30.30
N ALA A 512 6.18 1.11 -30.90
CA ALA A 512 5.71 2.43 -31.31
C ALA A 512 6.12 2.80 -32.76
N GLU A 513 6.84 1.93 -33.47
CA GLU A 513 7.13 2.06 -34.92
C GLU A 513 6.42 0.97 -35.78
N ASP A 514 5.90 -0.10 -35.17
CA ASP A 514 4.97 -1.06 -35.79
C ASP A 514 3.52 -0.76 -35.37
N ASP A 515 2.67 -0.34 -36.33
CA ASP A 515 1.21 -0.26 -36.19
C ASP A 515 0.54 -1.61 -36.58
N ASP A 516 -0.77 -1.72 -36.39
CA ASP A 516 -1.63 -2.81 -36.92
C ASP A 516 -1.42 -4.26 -36.41
N ASP A 517 -1.41 -4.48 -35.08
CA ASP A 517 -2.37 -5.46 -34.51
C ASP A 517 -2.65 -5.25 -33.00
N VAL A 518 -3.87 -4.81 -32.65
CA VAL A 518 -4.28 -4.59 -31.26
C VAL A 518 -5.22 -5.71 -30.79
N PRO A 519 -4.75 -6.70 -29.99
CA PRO A 519 -5.60 -7.77 -29.51
C PRO A 519 -6.67 -7.21 -28.56
N THR A 520 -7.92 -7.25 -29.02
CA THR A 520 -9.09 -6.62 -28.39
C THR A 520 -9.54 -7.36 -27.12
N ASN A 521 -8.77 -7.24 -26.04
CA ASN A 521 -9.19 -7.49 -24.66
C ASN A 521 -10.21 -6.44 -24.15
N GLY A 522 -11.16 -6.06 -25.01
CA GLY A 522 -12.35 -5.32 -24.62
C GLY A 522 -13.25 -6.23 -23.77
N ALA A 523 -13.88 -5.67 -22.73
CA ALA A 523 -14.83 -6.42 -21.93
C ALA A 523 -16.01 -6.88 -22.80
N GLU A 524 -16.05 -8.18 -23.12
CA GLU A 524 -16.96 -8.77 -24.10
C GLU A 524 -18.42 -8.33 -23.87
N GLN A 525 -18.96 -7.49 -24.77
CA GLN A 525 -20.36 -7.08 -24.67
C GLN A 525 -21.29 -8.29 -24.71
N TRP A 526 -22.29 -8.27 -23.84
CA TRP A 526 -23.18 -9.40 -23.56
C TRP A 526 -24.33 -9.46 -24.60
N ASN A 527 -23.96 -9.58 -25.88
CA ASN A 527 -24.89 -9.74 -27.01
C ASN A 527 -25.12 -11.24 -27.28
N PRO A 528 -26.23 -11.86 -26.83
CA PRO A 528 -26.51 -13.27 -27.09
C PRO A 528 -26.78 -13.59 -28.57
N ASP A 529 -27.19 -12.57 -29.35
CA ASP A 529 -27.42 -12.66 -30.79
C ASP A 529 -26.12 -12.62 -31.61
N ALA A 530 -25.03 -12.10 -31.03
CA ALA A 530 -23.71 -12.06 -31.69
C ALA A 530 -22.94 -13.40 -31.56
N LEU A 531 -23.44 -14.35 -30.76
CA LEU A 531 -22.93 -15.72 -30.73
C LEU A 531 -23.80 -16.60 -31.64
N THR A 532 -23.49 -16.55 -32.94
CA THR A 532 -24.06 -17.41 -33.99
C THR A 532 -23.55 -18.85 -33.85
N GLY A 533 -24.09 -19.57 -32.87
CA GLY A 533 -23.77 -20.98 -32.64
C GLY A 533 -24.04 -21.40 -31.20
N ASP A 534 -24.83 -22.45 -31.02
CA ASP A 534 -25.24 -22.90 -29.70
C ASP A 534 -24.07 -23.50 -28.88
N ALA A 535 -23.05 -24.02 -29.56
CA ALA A 535 -21.77 -24.39 -28.94
C ALA A 535 -21.06 -23.18 -28.31
N ALA A 536 -20.94 -22.06 -29.05
CA ALA A 536 -20.29 -20.85 -28.54
C ALA A 536 -21.07 -20.23 -27.37
N ARG A 537 -22.41 -20.29 -27.40
CA ARG A 537 -23.24 -19.88 -26.26
C ARG A 537 -23.03 -20.78 -25.03
N LYS A 538 -22.97 -22.09 -25.21
CA LYS A 538 -22.70 -23.06 -24.13
C LYS A 538 -21.29 -22.87 -23.53
N ASP A 539 -20.27 -22.68 -24.35
CA ASP A 539 -18.90 -22.48 -23.86
C ASP A 539 -18.72 -21.16 -23.10
N LYS A 540 -19.31 -20.06 -23.61
CA LYS A 540 -19.35 -18.78 -22.88
C LYS A 540 -20.15 -18.87 -21.57
N PHE A 541 -21.19 -19.70 -21.53
CA PHE A 541 -21.96 -19.98 -20.31
C PHE A 541 -21.16 -20.83 -19.30
N LEU A 542 -20.45 -21.88 -19.73
CA LEU A 542 -19.54 -22.66 -18.88
C LEU A 542 -18.38 -21.81 -18.35
N ARG A 543 -17.85 -20.87 -19.16
CA ARG A 543 -16.84 -19.90 -18.72
C ARG A 543 -17.39 -18.89 -17.70
N LEU A 544 -18.70 -18.58 -17.75
CA LEU A 544 -19.39 -17.73 -16.77
C LEU A 544 -19.68 -18.48 -15.45
N LEU A 545 -20.02 -19.77 -15.53
CA LEU A 545 -20.15 -20.68 -14.38
C LEU A 545 -18.79 -21.11 -13.79
N GLY A 546 -17.67 -20.55 -14.26
CA GLY A 546 -16.32 -20.83 -13.77
C GLY A 546 -15.66 -22.10 -14.32
N ALA A 547 -16.45 -23.08 -14.80
CA ALA A 547 -15.97 -24.34 -15.35
C ALA A 547 -14.99 -24.16 -16.53
N GLY A 548 -15.23 -23.18 -17.42
CA GLY A 548 -14.40 -22.95 -18.61
C GLY A 548 -13.01 -22.32 -18.36
N LYS A 549 -12.60 -22.09 -17.10
CA LYS A 549 -11.40 -21.28 -16.78
C LYS A 549 -10.11 -22.09 -16.64
N GLY A 550 -9.74 -22.86 -17.67
CA GLY A 550 -8.42 -23.49 -17.73
C GLY A 550 -8.08 -24.39 -18.91
N SER A 551 -9.05 -24.96 -19.64
CA SER A 551 -8.79 -26.14 -20.50
C SER A 551 -8.35 -25.85 -21.95
N SER A 552 -8.31 -24.60 -22.41
CA SER A 552 -8.17 -24.25 -23.84
C SER A 552 -6.82 -23.61 -24.23
N LYS A 553 -5.72 -24.16 -23.74
CA LYS A 553 -4.43 -24.17 -24.47
C LYS A 553 -3.75 -25.52 -24.23
N GLY A 554 -3.46 -26.22 -25.33
CA GLY A 554 -3.28 -27.68 -25.31
C GLY A 554 -1.97 -28.16 -24.67
N VAL A 555 -2.07 -29.28 -23.96
CA VAL A 555 -1.02 -30.29 -23.87
C VAL A 555 -1.69 -31.64 -24.10
N GLU A 556 -1.38 -32.27 -25.21
CA GLU A 556 -1.71 -33.66 -25.47
C GLU A 556 -0.75 -34.55 -24.68
N LYS A 557 -1.24 -35.18 -23.60
CA LYS A 557 -0.75 -36.47 -23.05
C LYS A 557 -1.48 -36.92 -21.78
N ASP A 558 -1.87 -38.19 -21.80
CA ASP A 558 -2.02 -39.13 -20.69
C ASP A 558 -2.31 -38.61 -19.27
N LYS A 559 -3.51 -38.92 -18.76
CA LYS A 559 -3.61 -39.45 -17.39
C LYS A 559 -4.82 -40.35 -17.14
N LYS A 560 -4.54 -41.36 -16.31
CA LYS A 560 -5.46 -42.32 -15.69
C LYS A 560 -6.77 -41.68 -15.20
N LYS A 561 -7.88 -42.42 -15.35
CA LYS A 561 -9.07 -42.24 -14.53
C LYS A 561 -8.67 -42.21 -13.04
N LYS A 562 -9.33 -41.36 -12.26
CA LYS A 562 -9.18 -41.29 -10.80
C LYS A 562 -10.58 -41.18 -10.20
N ASP A 563 -10.92 -42.04 -9.25
CA ASP A 563 -12.29 -42.25 -8.83
C ASP A 563 -12.89 -41.06 -8.07
N THR A 564 -14.00 -40.54 -8.57
CA THR A 564 -14.72 -39.40 -8.00
C THR A 564 -15.57 -39.77 -6.78
N GLY A 565 -15.83 -41.06 -6.53
CA GLY A 565 -16.64 -41.52 -5.40
C GLY A 565 -16.04 -41.20 -4.03
N VAL A 566 -14.70 -41.19 -3.91
CA VAL A 566 -14.01 -40.98 -2.62
C VAL A 566 -14.09 -39.52 -2.15
N ASP A 567 -14.29 -38.56 -3.06
CA ASP A 567 -14.38 -37.15 -2.68
C ASP A 567 -15.80 -36.72 -2.28
N ILE A 568 -16.85 -37.46 -2.67
CA ILE A 568 -18.23 -37.20 -2.21
C ILE A 568 -18.34 -37.42 -0.70
N ILE A 569 -17.78 -38.52 -0.18
CA ILE A 569 -17.78 -38.83 1.26
C ILE A 569 -17.06 -37.73 2.04
N LYS A 570 -15.89 -37.27 1.59
CA LYS A 570 -15.14 -36.18 2.24
C LYS A 570 -15.87 -34.84 2.19
N ILE A 571 -16.56 -34.53 1.09
CA ILE A 571 -17.38 -33.32 0.96
C ILE A 571 -18.55 -33.39 1.95
N GLN A 572 -19.13 -34.57 2.16
CA GLN A 572 -20.21 -34.78 3.11
C GLN A 572 -19.72 -34.68 4.57
N GLU A 573 -18.61 -35.34 4.92
CA GLU A 573 -17.93 -35.19 6.21
C GLU A 573 -17.54 -33.73 6.51
N GLU A 574 -17.03 -32.98 5.52
CA GLU A 574 -16.66 -31.58 5.72
C GLU A 574 -17.89 -30.66 5.83
N LEU A 575 -19.00 -30.95 5.13
CA LEU A 575 -20.28 -30.25 5.31
C LEU A 575 -20.87 -30.49 6.70
N GLU A 576 -20.88 -31.73 7.18
CA GLU A 576 -21.34 -32.10 8.52
C GLU A 576 -20.47 -31.42 9.59
N ARG A 577 -19.14 -31.45 9.42
CA ARG A 577 -18.18 -30.76 10.31
C ARG A 577 -18.34 -29.23 10.31
N GLN A 578 -18.66 -28.62 9.16
CA GLN A 578 -18.98 -27.19 9.09
C GLN A 578 -20.33 -26.87 9.76
N PHE A 579 -21.32 -27.76 9.64
CA PHE A 579 -22.61 -27.63 10.33
C PHE A 579 -22.43 -27.73 11.85
N GLU A 580 -21.75 -28.77 12.35
CA GLU A 580 -21.42 -28.92 13.77
C GLU A 580 -20.65 -27.71 14.32
N ALA A 581 -19.63 -27.23 13.61
CA ALA A 581 -18.88 -26.05 14.01
C ALA A 581 -19.79 -24.80 14.07
N GLY A 582 -20.73 -24.65 13.14
CA GLY A 582 -21.71 -23.57 13.11
C GLY A 582 -22.77 -23.67 14.23
N VAL A 583 -23.20 -24.87 14.58
CA VAL A 583 -24.09 -25.12 15.74
C VAL A 583 -23.34 -24.87 17.04
N LYS A 584 -22.12 -25.40 17.20
CA LYS A 584 -21.30 -25.21 18.40
C LYS A 584 -20.92 -23.74 18.61
N MET A 585 -20.66 -22.98 17.53
CA MET A 585 -20.52 -21.52 17.61
C MET A 585 -21.80 -20.74 17.98
N LYS A 586 -22.99 -21.35 17.93
CA LYS A 586 -24.24 -20.73 18.44
C LYS A 586 -24.51 -21.11 19.90
N HIS A 587 -24.16 -22.34 20.31
CA HIS A 587 -24.44 -22.85 21.66
C HIS A 587 -23.28 -22.58 22.65
N ASP A 588 -22.06 -23.03 22.37
CA ASP A 588 -20.88 -22.74 23.19
C ASP A 588 -20.32 -21.32 22.95
N GLY A 589 -20.65 -20.72 21.80
CA GLY A 589 -20.17 -19.41 21.33
C GLY A 589 -20.63 -18.19 22.15
N GLY A 590 -20.91 -18.37 23.44
CA GLY A 590 -21.03 -17.28 24.40
C GLY A 590 -22.20 -16.36 24.11
N SER A 591 -23.43 -16.86 24.30
CA SER A 591 -24.68 -16.08 24.38
C SER A 591 -24.75 -15.15 25.61
N LYS A 592 -23.60 -14.58 26.02
CA LYS A 592 -23.49 -13.32 26.77
C LYS A 592 -24.07 -12.18 25.93
N LYS A 593 -25.40 -12.18 25.88
CA LYS A 593 -26.22 -10.98 25.87
C LYS A 593 -25.58 -10.01 26.87
N ARG A 594 -24.84 -9.01 26.39
CA ARG A 594 -24.57 -7.83 27.22
C ARG A 594 -25.94 -7.24 27.50
N GLY A 595 -26.30 -7.14 28.79
CA GLY A 595 -27.66 -6.91 29.22
C GLY A 595 -28.30 -5.70 28.56
N LEU A 596 -29.53 -5.88 28.06
CA LEU A 596 -30.54 -4.85 28.12
C LEU A 596 -31.17 -4.97 29.52
N GLY A 597 -31.16 -3.89 30.31
CA GLY A 597 -31.78 -3.83 31.64
C GLY A 597 -30.78 -3.76 32.80
N ALA A 598 -30.34 -2.53 33.11
CA ALA A 598 -29.84 -1.98 34.38
C ALA A 598 -29.09 -0.67 34.03
#